data_AF-A0A2D4IVI8-F1
#
_entry.id   AF-A0A2D4IVI8-F1
#
_cell.length_a   1.000
_cell.length_b   1.000
_cell.length_c   1.000
_cell.angle_alpha   90.00
_cell.angle_beta   90.00
_cell.angle_gamma   90.00
#
_symmetry.space_group_name_H-M   'P 1'
#
loop_
_entity.id
_entity.type
_entity.pdbx_description
1 polymer ?
#
loop_
_entity_poly.entity_id
_entity_poly.type
_entity_poly.pdbx_seq_one_letter_code
_entity_poly.pdbx_strand_id
1 'polypeptide(L)'
;EWDMGGLPSWLLAEPNIILRTSDPGFLQAVNKWLSVLLPKIKPRLYQNGGNIISIQVENEYGSYYACDYDYMRHLLAVFRLYLGKEVVLFTTDGIKESELKCGTLQDLYATVDFGSETNETRAFEQQRLIEPRGPLVNSEYYTGWLDYWGEPHSTKSTTVVTNGLQKILELGANVNM
;
A
#
# COMPACT_ATOMS: atom_id res chain seq x y z
N GLU A 1 -3.68 -12.42 -0.52
CA GLU A 1 -2.97 -13.60 -1.09
C GLU A 1 -3.51 -13.95 -2.46
N TRP A 2 -2.84 -13.50 -3.52
CA TRP A 2 -3.31 -13.67 -4.90
C TRP A 2 -2.16 -14.15 -5.81
N ASP A 3 -2.51 -14.86 -6.88
CA ASP A 3 -1.55 -15.41 -7.84
C ASP A 3 -0.58 -14.33 -8.34
N MET A 4 0.72 -14.60 -8.18
CA MET A 4 1.82 -13.70 -8.51
C MET A 4 1.64 -12.25 -8.01
N GLY A 5 0.94 -12.05 -6.89
CA GLY A 5 0.66 -10.71 -6.35
C GLY A 5 -0.17 -9.82 -7.28
N GLY A 6 -0.90 -10.40 -8.23
CA GLY A 6 -1.68 -9.67 -9.24
C GLY A 6 -0.89 -9.29 -10.49
N LEU A 7 0.42 -9.56 -10.54
CA LEU A 7 1.23 -9.35 -11.73
C LEU A 7 0.88 -10.40 -12.80
N PRO A 8 0.68 -10.01 -14.06
CA PRO A 8 0.39 -10.97 -15.12
C PRO A 8 1.58 -11.91 -15.41
N SER A 9 1.33 -13.21 -15.46
CA SER A 9 2.36 -14.23 -15.68
C SER A 9 3.12 -14.08 -17.01
N TRP A 10 2.53 -13.46 -18.03
CA TRP A 10 3.20 -13.20 -19.31
C TRP A 10 4.39 -12.24 -19.18
N LEU A 11 4.52 -11.50 -18.08
CA LEU A 11 5.73 -10.73 -17.78
C LEU A 11 6.98 -11.61 -17.74
N LEU A 12 6.83 -12.86 -17.28
CA LEU A 12 7.92 -13.84 -17.16
C LEU A 12 8.34 -14.44 -18.51
N ALA A 13 7.68 -14.07 -19.62
CA ALA A 13 8.17 -14.42 -20.94
C ALA A 13 9.49 -13.69 -21.29
N GLU A 14 9.79 -12.59 -20.60
CA GLU A 14 11.10 -11.93 -20.62
C GLU A 14 11.98 -12.54 -19.51
N PRO A 15 12.99 -13.38 -19.84
CA PRO A 15 13.68 -14.19 -18.84
C PRO A 15 14.46 -13.41 -17.79
N ASN A 16 14.87 -12.18 -18.10
CA ASN A 16 15.69 -11.35 -17.22
C ASN A 16 14.91 -10.18 -16.58
N ILE A 17 13.58 -10.19 -16.68
CA ILE A 17 12.76 -9.12 -16.12
C ILE A 17 12.93 -9.03 -14.61
N ILE A 18 13.18 -7.82 -14.11
CA ILE A 18 13.20 -7.57 -12.67
C ILE A 18 11.88 -6.90 -12.27
N LEU A 19 10.95 -7.70 -11.75
CA LEU A 19 9.63 -7.23 -11.34
C LEU A 19 9.74 -6.19 -10.20
N ARG A 20 8.79 -5.24 -10.18
CA ARG A 20 8.70 -4.18 -9.16
C ARG A 20 9.99 -3.36 -9.07
N THR A 21 10.58 -3.02 -10.21
CA THR A 21 11.76 -2.14 -10.30
C THR A 21 11.64 -1.20 -11.50
N SER A 22 12.67 -0.37 -11.71
CA SER A 22 12.81 0.50 -12.89
C SER A 22 13.26 -0.24 -14.15
N ASP A 23 13.24 -1.59 -14.15
CA ASP A 23 13.43 -2.40 -15.35
C ASP A 23 12.57 -1.87 -16.52
N PRO A 24 13.17 -1.50 -17.67
CA PRO A 24 12.43 -0.89 -18.77
C PRO A 24 11.32 -1.77 -19.35
N GLY A 25 11.50 -3.09 -19.37
CA GLY A 25 10.50 -4.05 -19.84
C GLY A 25 9.31 -4.09 -18.89
N PHE A 26 9.58 -4.14 -17.58
CA PHE A 26 8.55 -4.06 -16.55
C PHE A 26 7.80 -2.72 -16.59
N LEU A 27 8.52 -1.59 -16.61
CA LEU A 27 7.91 -0.26 -16.68
C LEU A 27 7.07 -0.07 -17.94
N GLN A 28 7.49 -0.61 -19.08
CA GLN A 28 6.70 -0.54 -20.30
C GLN A 28 5.35 -1.25 -20.13
N ALA A 29 5.33 -2.43 -19.52
CA ALA A 29 4.10 -3.17 -19.24
C ALA A 29 3.20 -2.42 -18.24
N VAL A 30 3.79 -1.92 -17.14
CA VAL A 30 3.09 -1.12 -16.13
C VAL A 30 2.45 0.12 -16.76
N ASN A 31 3.19 0.86 -17.61
CA ASN A 31 2.68 2.05 -18.28
C ASN A 31 1.51 1.73 -19.21
N LYS A 32 1.61 0.66 -20.00
CA LYS A 32 0.52 0.21 -20.87
C LYS A 32 -0.73 -0.09 -20.04
N TRP A 33 -0.58 -0.80 -18.92
CA TRP A 33 -1.71 -1.11 -18.03
C TRP A 33 -2.32 0.14 -17.39
N LEU A 34 -1.50 1.00 -16.77
CA LEU A 34 -1.97 2.20 -16.08
C LEU A 34 -2.58 3.22 -17.04
N SER A 35 -2.10 3.30 -18.29
CA SER A 35 -2.70 4.14 -19.34
C SER A 35 -4.14 3.74 -19.69
N VAL A 36 -4.51 2.49 -19.41
CA VAL A 36 -5.86 1.95 -19.64
C VAL A 36 -6.72 2.07 -18.38
N LEU A 37 -6.15 1.77 -17.19
CA LEU A 37 -6.86 1.77 -15.92
C LEU A 37 -7.15 3.19 -15.40
N LEU A 38 -6.12 4.02 -15.27
CA LEU A 38 -6.23 5.31 -14.57
C LEU A 38 -7.21 6.30 -15.23
N PRO A 39 -7.35 6.38 -16.57
CA PRO A 39 -8.41 7.19 -17.18
C PRO A 39 -9.82 6.73 -16.82
N LYS A 40 -10.04 5.43 -16.55
CA LYS A 40 -11.35 4.91 -16.09
C LYS A 40 -11.60 5.23 -14.61
N ILE A 41 -10.54 5.37 -13.83
CA ILE A 41 -10.58 5.75 -12.41
C ILE A 41 -10.82 7.26 -12.26
N LYS A 42 -10.22 8.10 -13.12
CA LYS A 42 -10.30 9.56 -13.05
C LYS A 42 -11.72 10.13 -12.82
N PRO A 43 -12.77 9.77 -13.59
CA PRO A 43 -14.12 10.32 -13.37
C PRO A 43 -14.76 9.85 -12.05
N ARG A 44 -14.19 8.84 -11.38
CA ARG A 44 -14.68 8.30 -10.10
C ARG A 44 -13.98 8.91 -8.89
N LEU A 45 -13.00 9.80 -9.11
CA LEU A 45 -12.33 10.54 -8.03
C LEU A 45 -13.31 11.48 -7.34
N TYR A 46 -13.14 11.66 -6.04
CA TYR A 46 -14.01 12.49 -5.21
C TYR A 46 -14.11 13.93 -5.71
N GLN A 47 -12.99 14.55 -6.11
CA GLN A 47 -12.97 15.90 -6.69
C GLN A 47 -13.69 16.01 -8.05
N ASN A 48 -13.96 14.87 -8.70
CA ASN A 48 -14.70 14.80 -9.97
C ASN A 48 -16.16 14.34 -9.77
N GLY A 49 -16.65 14.32 -8.53
CA GLY A 49 -18.01 13.91 -8.18
C GLY A 49 -18.21 12.41 -7.97
N GLY A 50 -17.12 11.64 -7.91
CA GLY A 50 -17.16 10.21 -7.58
C GLY A 50 -16.95 9.91 -6.10
N ASN A 51 -16.58 8.67 -5.78
CA ASN A 51 -16.46 8.15 -4.41
C ASN A 51 -15.05 7.66 -4.03
N ILE A 52 -14.05 7.83 -4.91
CA ILE A 52 -12.66 7.46 -4.62
C ILE A 52 -11.95 8.66 -3.96
N ILE A 53 -11.62 8.53 -2.68
CA ILE A 53 -11.03 9.61 -1.85
C ILE A 53 -9.50 9.56 -1.77
N SER A 54 -8.90 8.38 -1.92
CA SER A 54 -7.45 8.17 -1.92
C SER A 54 -7.09 6.94 -2.75
N ILE A 55 -5.83 6.85 -3.18
CA ILE A 55 -5.32 5.74 -4.00
C ILE A 55 -3.92 5.36 -3.52
N GLN A 56 -3.71 4.07 -3.25
CA GLN A 56 -2.40 3.53 -2.90
C GLN A 56 -1.51 3.41 -4.14
N VAL A 57 -0.23 3.72 -4.01
CA VAL A 57 0.80 3.53 -5.03
C VAL A 57 1.75 2.44 -4.55
N GLU A 58 1.82 1.35 -5.32
CA GLU A 58 2.51 0.12 -4.90
C GLU A 58 1.93 -0.47 -3.60
N ASN A 59 2.51 -1.55 -3.07
CA ASN A 59 2.04 -2.25 -1.88
C ASN A 59 3.22 -2.83 -1.09
N GLU A 60 3.44 -2.36 0.14
CA GLU A 60 4.52 -2.82 1.02
C GLU A 60 5.86 -2.90 0.27
N TYR A 61 6.20 -1.86 -0.48
CA TYR A 61 7.41 -1.87 -1.31
C TYR A 61 8.67 -1.93 -0.45
N GLY A 62 8.59 -1.48 0.80
CA GLY A 62 9.60 -1.63 1.82
C GLY A 62 9.95 -3.07 2.17
N SER A 63 8.99 -3.99 2.00
CA SER A 63 9.18 -5.43 2.21
C SER A 63 9.85 -6.10 1.01
N TYR A 64 10.08 -5.38 -0.09
CA TYR A 64 10.73 -5.88 -1.29
C TYR A 64 12.22 -5.52 -1.34
N TYR A 65 13.06 -6.46 -1.78
CA TYR A 65 14.52 -6.34 -1.68
C TYR A 65 15.12 -5.21 -2.52
N ALA A 66 14.44 -4.76 -3.58
CA ALA A 66 15.04 -3.90 -4.60
C ALA A 66 15.30 -2.48 -4.10
N CYS A 67 14.43 -1.94 -3.23
CA CYS A 67 14.53 -0.57 -2.71
C CYS A 67 14.77 0.49 -3.83
N ASP A 68 14.18 0.26 -5.00
CA ASP A 68 14.36 1.12 -6.17
C ASP A 68 13.41 2.33 -6.10
N TYR A 69 13.95 3.50 -5.76
CA TYR A 69 13.17 4.74 -5.70
C TYR A 69 12.89 5.35 -7.08
N ASP A 70 13.63 4.99 -8.13
CA ASP A 70 13.31 5.45 -9.49
C ASP A 70 12.01 4.81 -9.97
N TYR A 71 11.79 3.54 -9.61
CA TYR A 71 10.50 2.88 -9.79
C TYR A 71 9.35 3.61 -9.09
N MET A 72 9.50 3.90 -7.79
CA MET A 72 8.46 4.59 -7.02
C MET A 72 8.18 6.01 -7.56
N ARG A 73 9.23 6.76 -7.92
CA ARG A 73 9.09 8.09 -8.58
C ARG A 73 8.39 7.99 -9.93
N HIS A 74 8.70 6.95 -10.71
CA HIS A 74 8.04 6.70 -11.99
C HIS A 74 6.54 6.45 -11.81
N LEU A 75 6.16 5.61 -10.84
CA LEU A 75 4.75 5.38 -10.51
C LEU A 75 4.04 6.67 -10.08
N LEU A 76 4.63 7.43 -9.16
CA LEU A 76 4.09 8.73 -8.74
C LEU A 76 3.85 9.64 -9.96
N ALA A 77 4.82 9.75 -10.87
CA ALA A 77 4.70 10.57 -12.07
C ALA A 77 3.55 10.10 -12.98
N VAL A 78 3.41 8.80 -13.21
CA VAL A 78 2.33 8.21 -14.01
C VAL A 78 0.97 8.46 -13.37
N PHE A 79 0.82 8.24 -12.06
CA PHE A 79 -0.43 8.50 -11.36
C PHE A 79 -0.81 9.98 -11.44
N ARG A 80 0.13 10.89 -11.21
CA ARG A 80 -0.10 12.34 -11.33
C ARG A 80 -0.46 12.77 -12.75
N LEU A 81 0.16 12.18 -13.76
CA LEU A 81 -0.17 12.44 -15.17
C LEU A 81 -1.65 12.15 -15.47
N TYR A 82 -2.17 11.01 -15.02
CA TYR A 82 -3.53 10.62 -15.34
C TYR A 82 -4.58 11.20 -14.38
N LEU A 83 -4.29 11.25 -13.08
CA LEU A 83 -5.28 11.54 -12.04
C LEU A 83 -5.27 12.99 -11.56
N GLY A 84 -4.20 13.75 -11.85
CA GLY A 84 -4.03 15.12 -11.33
C GLY A 84 -3.37 15.15 -9.95
N LYS A 85 -3.28 16.36 -9.37
CA LYS A 85 -2.58 16.61 -8.11
C LYS A 85 -3.49 16.55 -6.88
N GLU A 86 -4.79 16.59 -7.10
CA GLU A 86 -5.82 16.78 -6.07
C GLU A 86 -6.11 15.50 -5.30
N VAL A 87 -6.02 14.33 -5.95
CA VAL A 87 -6.23 13.04 -5.28
C VAL A 87 -5.09 12.78 -4.28
N VAL A 88 -5.45 12.28 -3.10
CA VAL A 88 -4.48 11.82 -2.11
C VAL A 88 -3.89 10.50 -2.60
N LEU A 89 -2.58 10.50 -2.87
CA LEU A 89 -1.82 9.29 -3.15
C LEU A 89 -1.04 8.91 -1.89
N PHE A 90 -0.99 7.61 -1.58
CA PHE A 90 -0.37 7.12 -0.36
C PHE A 90 0.40 5.81 -0.59
N THR A 91 1.28 5.43 0.32
CA THR A 91 1.90 4.10 0.40
C THR A 91 1.49 3.41 1.69
N THR A 92 1.56 2.08 1.71
CA THR A 92 1.33 1.24 2.90
C THR A 92 2.54 0.34 3.06
N ASP A 93 3.11 0.33 4.26
CA ASP A 93 4.22 -0.53 4.64
C ASP A 93 4.12 -0.92 6.12
N GLY A 94 4.70 -2.06 6.47
CA GLY A 94 4.84 -2.46 7.86
C GLY A 94 5.68 -1.49 8.69
N ILE A 95 5.55 -1.61 10.02
CA ILE A 95 6.12 -0.66 10.98
C ILE A 95 7.62 -0.83 11.25
N LYS A 96 8.36 -1.62 10.48
CA LYS A 96 9.81 -1.73 10.64
C LYS A 96 10.51 -0.58 9.95
N GLU A 97 11.57 -0.05 10.57
CA GLU A 97 12.39 1.02 9.98
C GLU A 97 12.88 0.69 8.57
N SER A 98 13.27 -0.58 8.31
CA SER A 98 13.72 -1.02 6.99
C SER A 98 12.61 -0.96 5.93
N GLU A 99 11.38 -1.29 6.32
CA GLU A 99 10.21 -1.29 5.44
C GLU A 99 9.84 0.17 5.11
N LEU A 100 9.66 1.00 6.14
CA LEU A 100 9.36 2.43 5.96
C LEU A 100 10.45 3.17 5.17
N LYS A 101 11.72 2.79 5.36
CA LYS A 101 12.82 3.39 4.60
C LYS A 101 12.62 3.19 3.10
N CYS A 102 12.42 1.96 2.64
CA CYS A 102 12.37 1.64 1.21
C CYS A 102 10.97 1.79 0.58
N GLY A 103 9.90 1.77 1.38
CA GLY A 103 8.52 1.81 0.91
C GLY A 103 7.91 3.20 0.79
N THR A 104 8.50 4.20 1.45
CA THR A 104 7.96 5.57 1.47
C THR A 104 8.64 6.48 0.44
N LEU A 105 7.91 7.48 -0.04
CA LEU A 105 8.41 8.45 -1.01
C LEU A 105 7.78 9.82 -0.75
N GLN A 106 8.59 10.87 -0.81
CA GLN A 106 8.10 12.25 -0.81
C GLN A 106 6.97 12.44 -1.84
N ASP A 107 5.90 13.14 -1.44
CA ASP A 107 4.67 13.40 -2.22
C ASP A 107 3.68 12.22 -2.34
N LEU A 108 3.98 11.09 -1.68
CA LEU A 108 3.03 10.05 -1.32
C LEU A 108 2.87 10.05 0.20
N TYR A 109 1.64 10.11 0.71
CA TYR A 109 1.42 10.08 2.15
C TYR A 109 1.78 8.69 2.71
N ALA A 110 2.66 8.59 3.71
CA ALA A 110 3.02 7.30 4.26
C ALA A 110 1.95 6.82 5.28
N THR A 111 1.37 5.65 5.02
CA THR A 111 0.52 4.91 5.96
C THR A 111 1.23 3.66 6.42
N VAL A 112 0.73 3.05 7.50
CA VAL A 112 1.28 1.81 8.03
C VAL A 112 0.24 0.71 8.03
N ASP A 113 0.67 -0.54 8.04
CA ASP A 113 -0.17 -1.69 8.39
C ASP A 113 0.31 -2.35 9.68
N PHE A 114 -0.64 -2.92 10.42
CA PHE A 114 -0.37 -3.77 11.57
C PHE A 114 -1.63 -4.48 12.06
N GLY A 115 -1.45 -5.68 12.61
CA GLY A 115 -2.54 -6.50 13.13
C GLY A 115 -2.98 -6.16 14.55
N SER A 116 -4.00 -6.90 14.99
CA SER A 116 -4.65 -6.79 16.30
C SER A 116 -3.79 -7.11 17.53
N GLU A 117 -2.61 -7.69 17.34
CA GLU A 117 -1.66 -8.02 18.41
C GLU A 117 -0.52 -7.00 18.56
N THR A 118 -0.45 -6.02 17.65
CA THR A 118 0.58 -4.98 17.68
C THR A 118 0.21 -3.88 18.68
N ASN A 119 1.21 -3.31 19.35
CA ASN A 119 1.01 -2.10 20.15
C ASN A 119 0.69 -0.90 19.24
N GLU A 120 -0.55 -0.44 19.29
CA GLU A 120 -1.11 0.54 18.36
C GLU A 120 -0.43 1.91 18.49
N THR A 121 -0.12 2.34 19.71
CA THR A 121 0.63 3.58 19.96
C THR A 121 2.00 3.53 19.32
N ARG A 122 2.76 2.44 19.55
CA ARG A 122 4.10 2.27 19.00
C ARG A 122 4.08 2.19 17.47
N ALA A 123 3.07 1.53 16.90
CA ALA A 123 2.91 1.45 15.44
C ALA A 123 2.72 2.85 14.83
N PHE A 124 1.84 3.66 15.41
CA PHE A 124 1.61 5.03 14.95
C PHE A 124 2.76 5.99 15.25
N GLU A 125 3.56 5.75 16.28
CA GLU A 125 4.84 6.45 16.48
C GLU A 125 5.79 6.23 15.29
N GLN A 126 5.84 5.02 14.71
CA GLN A 126 6.64 4.76 13.50
C GLN A 126 6.11 5.54 12.29
N GLN A 127 4.79 5.57 12.09
CA GLN A 127 4.19 6.42 11.05
C GLN A 127 4.60 7.89 11.24
N ARG A 128 4.60 8.39 12.49
CA ARG A 128 4.94 9.78 12.80
C ARG A 128 6.40 10.16 12.55
N LEU A 129 7.31 9.19 12.49
CA LEU A 129 8.70 9.44 12.09
C LEU A 129 8.79 9.86 10.62
N ILE A 130 7.90 9.33 9.77
CA ILE A 130 7.85 9.62 8.33
C ILE A 130 6.88 10.77 8.04
N GLU A 131 5.73 10.77 8.71
CA GLU A 131 4.65 11.75 8.57
C GLU A 131 4.41 12.48 9.90
N PRO A 132 5.23 13.50 10.25
CA PRO A 132 5.08 14.24 11.50
C PRO A 132 3.74 14.95 11.66
N ARG A 133 2.98 15.10 10.57
CA ARG A 133 1.66 15.75 10.51
C ARG A 133 0.71 14.94 9.62
N GLY A 134 -0.59 15.24 9.72
CA GLY A 134 -1.63 14.54 8.97
C GLY A 134 -2.28 13.40 9.77
N PRO A 135 -3.22 12.66 9.15
CA PRO A 135 -3.98 11.62 9.83
C PRO A 135 -3.13 10.41 10.22
N LEU A 136 -3.43 9.80 11.36
CA LEU A 136 -2.99 8.43 11.60
C LEU A 136 -3.81 7.49 10.70
N VAL A 137 -3.16 6.52 10.05
CA VAL A 137 -3.83 5.59 9.13
C VAL A 137 -3.23 4.20 9.29
N ASN A 138 -4.05 3.24 9.71
CA ASN A 138 -3.76 1.82 9.56
C ASN A 138 -4.49 1.32 8.29
N SER A 139 -3.75 1.11 7.21
CA SER A 139 -4.33 0.74 5.91
C SER A 139 -4.70 -0.74 5.82
N GLU A 140 -4.15 -1.58 6.70
CA GLU A 140 -4.50 -3.00 6.79
C GLU A 140 -4.51 -3.48 8.25
N TYR A 141 -5.69 -3.42 8.88
CA TYR A 141 -5.91 -3.96 10.21
C TYR A 141 -6.38 -5.41 10.14
N TYR A 142 -5.45 -6.34 10.37
CA TYR A 142 -5.71 -7.77 10.20
C TYR A 142 -6.73 -8.32 11.20
N THR A 143 -7.95 -8.56 10.72
CA THR A 143 -9.07 -9.20 11.46
C THR A 143 -8.93 -10.72 11.57
N GLY A 144 -8.08 -11.31 10.72
CA GLY A 144 -7.74 -12.71 10.66
C GLY A 144 -6.34 -12.88 10.08
N TRP A 145 -6.07 -14.05 9.48
CA TRP A 145 -4.86 -14.27 8.71
C TRP A 145 -5.15 -15.27 7.58
N LEU A 146 -4.25 -15.32 6.61
CA LEU A 146 -4.31 -16.28 5.52
C LEU A 146 -4.02 -17.71 5.99
N ASP A 147 -4.43 -18.68 5.17
CA ASP A 147 -4.17 -20.10 5.37
C ASP A 147 -3.16 -20.66 4.37
N TYR A 148 -2.50 -21.75 4.75
CA TYR A 148 -1.69 -22.58 3.87
C TYR A 148 -2.21 -24.02 3.84
N TRP A 149 -2.05 -24.68 2.69
CA TRP A 149 -2.46 -26.09 2.56
C TRP A 149 -1.74 -26.98 3.57
N GLY A 150 -2.51 -27.75 4.33
CA GLY A 150 -1.99 -28.68 5.34
C GLY A 150 -1.71 -28.05 6.69
N GLU A 151 -1.78 -26.72 6.81
CA GLU A 151 -1.67 -26.02 8.10
C GLU A 151 -3.05 -25.90 8.78
N PRO A 152 -3.09 -25.74 10.11
CA PRO A 152 -4.32 -25.41 10.82
C PRO A 152 -4.91 -24.08 10.33
N HIS A 153 -6.25 -24.02 10.25
CA HIS A 153 -6.96 -22.78 9.90
C HIS A 153 -6.60 -21.64 10.87
N SER A 154 -6.16 -20.52 10.30
CA SER A 154 -5.84 -19.29 11.01
C SER A 154 -7.09 -18.68 11.62
N THR A 155 -7.07 -18.48 12.94
CA THR A 155 -8.14 -17.79 13.65
C THR A 155 -7.58 -16.67 14.51
N LYS A 156 -8.38 -15.63 14.70
CA LYS A 156 -8.10 -14.54 15.63
C LYS A 156 -9.27 -14.37 16.59
N SER A 157 -8.96 -14.05 17.84
CA SER A 157 -9.98 -13.80 18.85
C SER A 157 -10.74 -12.52 18.52
N THR A 158 -12.08 -12.59 18.46
CA THR A 158 -12.94 -11.42 18.28
C THR A 158 -12.62 -10.34 19.30
N THR A 159 -12.38 -10.71 20.56
CA THR A 159 -12.04 -9.75 21.63
C THR A 159 -10.72 -9.02 21.35
N VAL A 160 -9.72 -9.71 20.80
CA VAL A 160 -8.42 -9.09 20.46
C VAL A 160 -8.62 -8.08 19.32
N VAL A 161 -9.36 -8.46 18.29
CA VAL A 161 -9.69 -7.59 17.14
C VAL A 161 -10.54 -6.38 17.57
N THR A 162 -11.58 -6.56 18.38
CA THR A 162 -12.44 -5.44 18.79
C THR A 162 -11.70 -4.48 19.73
N ASN A 163 -10.85 -5.00 20.62
CA ASN A 163 -10.08 -4.15 21.53
C ASN A 163 -9.02 -3.33 20.79
N GLY A 164 -8.31 -3.93 19.82
CA GLY A 164 -7.35 -3.19 19.01
C GLY A 164 -8.02 -2.14 18.14
N LEU A 165 -9.14 -2.49 17.49
CA LEU A 165 -9.94 -1.53 16.71
C LEU A 165 -10.40 -0.35 17.57
N GLN A 166 -10.94 -0.62 18.77
CA GLN A 166 -11.38 0.44 19.68
C GLN A 166 -10.25 1.43 19.99
N LYS A 167 -9.04 0.94 20.31
CA LYS A 167 -7.90 1.82 20.58
C LYS A 167 -7.47 2.62 19.36
N ILE A 168 -7.45 2.02 18.17
CA ILE A 168 -7.12 2.73 16.92
C ILE A 168 -8.11 3.89 16.72
N LEU A 169 -9.41 3.66 16.94
CA LEU A 169 -10.45 4.69 16.85
C LEU A 169 -10.33 5.76 17.96
N GLU A 170 -10.00 5.38 19.19
CA GLU A 170 -9.75 6.31 20.31
C GLU A 170 -8.56 7.24 20.05
N LEU A 171 -7.56 6.78 19.30
CA LEU A 171 -6.44 7.62 18.82
C LEU A 171 -6.85 8.57 17.69
N GLY A 172 -8.09 8.51 17.21
CA GLY A 172 -8.60 9.31 16.08
C GLY A 172 -7.99 8.90 14.73
N ALA A 173 -7.48 7.68 14.63
CA ALA A 173 -6.89 7.17 13.40
C ALA A 173 -7.97 6.69 12.42
N ASN A 174 -7.62 6.74 11.13
CA ASN A 174 -8.37 6.06 10.08
C ASN A 174 -7.90 4.60 10.02
N VAL A 175 -8.82 3.69 9.73
CA VAL A 175 -8.54 2.25 9.73
C VAL A 175 -9.30 1.56 8.62
N ASN A 176 -8.64 0.63 7.94
CA ASN A 176 -9.23 -0.32 7.00
C ASN A 176 -9.05 -1.74 7.55
N MET A 177 -10.10 -2.56 7.50
CA MET A 177 -10.18 -3.89 8.13
C MET A 177 -10.48 -4.99 7.11
#